data_AF-A0A226WKX8-F1
#
_entry.id   AF-A0A226WKX8-F1
#
_cell.length_a   1.000
_cell.length_b   1.000
_cell.length_c   1.000
_cell.angle_alpha   90.00
_cell.angle_beta   90.00
_cell.angle_gamma   90.00
#
_symmetry.space_group_name_H-M   'P 1'
#
loop_
_entity.id
_entity.type
_entity.pdbx_description
1 polymer ?
#
loop_
_entity_poly.entity_id
_entity_poly.type
_entity_poly.pdbx_seq_one_letter_code
_entity_poly.pdbx_strand_id
1 'polypeptide(L)'
;MVTLYRGQESVAAHVRLTRPGGRRTVDDHLPSAAQAWQLQDTQWCLATAEQIGPACYALVHALFGDKVLIKMRSVQGVLRLKQKYGAIRLEAACSRANHYGTPHYTAVKTILQKGLDQLTLLNAFDALASTYTEGGRFCRNTQTILQ
;
A
#
# COMPACT_ATOMS: atom_id res chain seq x y z
N MET A 1 35.02 17.49 -8.98
CA MET A 1 34.49 16.48 -9.91
C MET A 1 35.44 15.29 -9.94
N VAL A 2 34.95 14.07 -10.20
CA VAL A 2 35.74 12.85 -10.39
C VAL A 2 35.35 12.27 -11.74
N THR A 3 36.30 12.09 -12.65
CA THR A 3 36.06 11.58 -14.00
C THR A 3 36.76 10.24 -14.17
N LEU A 4 36.04 9.26 -14.70
CA LEU A 4 36.53 7.92 -15.00
C LEU A 4 36.90 7.84 -16.48
N TYR A 5 38.08 7.29 -16.77
CA TYR A 5 38.61 7.17 -18.12
C TYR A 5 38.86 5.71 -18.48
N ARG A 6 38.69 5.40 -19.77
CA ARG A 6 39.14 4.14 -20.38
C ARG A 6 40.12 4.51 -21.48
N GLY A 7 41.42 4.39 -21.18
CA GLY A 7 42.46 4.97 -22.03
C GLY A 7 42.41 6.50 -21.97
N GLN A 8 42.25 7.15 -23.13
CA GLN A 8 42.11 8.62 -23.25
C GLN A 8 40.64 9.08 -23.37
N GLU A 9 39.68 8.16 -23.39
CA GLU A 9 38.26 8.47 -23.49
C GLU A 9 37.64 8.63 -22.09
N SER A 10 36.91 9.73 -21.85
CA SER A 10 36.13 9.91 -20.62
C SER A 10 34.83 9.11 -20.70
N VAL A 11 34.63 8.17 -19.78
CA VAL A 11 33.46 7.27 -19.78
C VAL A 11 32.37 7.77 -18.84
N ALA A 12 32.73 8.44 -17.74
CA ALA A 12 31.80 8.82 -16.69
C ALA A 12 32.32 10.00 -15.86
N ALA A 13 31.43 10.87 -15.40
CA ALA A 13 31.75 11.99 -14.53
C ALA A 13 30.82 12.04 -13.31
N HIS A 14 31.39 12.23 -12.13
CA HIS A 14 30.68 12.27 -10.86
C HIS A 14 31.04 13.53 -10.06
N VAL A 15 30.08 14.04 -9.29
CA VAL A 15 30.34 15.14 -8.36
C VAL A 15 31.28 14.66 -7.26
N ARG A 16 32.35 15.43 -6.98
CA ARG A 16 33.29 15.12 -5.89
C ARG A 16 32.67 15.56 -4.57
N LEU A 17 32.54 14.64 -3.62
CA LEU A 17 32.13 14.96 -2.26
C LEU A 17 33.34 15.46 -1.45
N THR A 18 33.12 16.47 -0.61
CA THR A 18 34.16 17.09 0.22
C THR A 18 34.21 16.52 1.63
N ARG A 19 33.17 15.79 2.05
CA ARG A 19 33.07 15.21 3.40
C ARG A 19 33.55 13.76 3.40
N PRO A 20 34.45 13.36 4.33
CA PRO A 20 34.86 11.97 4.49
C PRO A 20 33.65 11.05 4.72
N GLY A 21 33.65 9.87 4.08
CA GLY A 21 32.57 8.88 4.19
C GLY A 21 31.29 9.20 3.41
N GLY A 22 31.22 10.34 2.72
CA GLY A 22 30.07 10.69 1.88
C GLY A 22 29.91 9.74 0.69
N ARG A 23 28.66 9.46 0.32
CA ARG A 23 28.29 8.71 -0.90
C ARG A 23 27.30 9.53 -1.71
N ARG A 24 27.47 9.55 -3.04
CA ARG A 24 26.52 10.16 -3.96
C ARG A 24 26.42 9.28 -5.19
N THR A 25 25.21 8.85 -5.46
CA THR A 25 24.92 8.00 -6.62
C THR A 25 24.43 8.87 -7.76
N VAL A 26 24.76 8.48 -9.00
CA VAL A 26 24.26 9.11 -10.23
C VAL A 26 23.29 8.15 -10.86
N ASP A 27 22.07 8.63 -11.12
CA ASP A 27 20.94 7.79 -11.53
C ASP A 27 21.21 7.06 -12.85
N ASP A 28 21.84 7.73 -13.82
CA ASP A 28 22.20 7.16 -15.13
C ASP A 28 23.09 5.92 -15.03
N HIS A 29 23.85 5.78 -13.94
CA HIS A 29 24.80 4.67 -13.74
C HIS A 29 24.27 3.61 -12.77
N LEU A 30 23.06 3.79 -12.22
CA LEU A 30 22.44 2.70 -11.47
C LEU A 30 22.17 1.51 -12.39
N PRO A 31 22.25 0.27 -11.89
CA PRO A 31 21.69 -0.88 -12.58
C PRO A 31 20.20 -0.66 -12.88
N SER A 32 19.72 -1.16 -14.02
CA SER A 32 18.33 -0.95 -14.48
C SER A 32 17.27 -1.33 -13.43
N ALA A 33 17.48 -2.41 -12.68
CA ALA A 33 16.59 -2.82 -11.59
C ALA A 33 16.54 -1.80 -10.44
N ALA A 34 17.66 -1.15 -10.14
CA ALA A 34 17.74 -0.12 -9.11
C ALA A 34 17.13 1.20 -9.61
N GLN A 35 17.33 1.57 -10.88
CA GLN A 35 16.65 2.73 -11.50
C GLN A 35 15.13 2.56 -11.46
N ALA A 36 14.62 1.40 -11.86
CA ALA A 36 13.19 1.10 -11.82
C ALA A 36 12.60 1.20 -10.40
N TRP A 37 13.39 0.86 -9.37
CA TRP A 37 12.96 0.99 -7.99
C TRP A 37 12.94 2.44 -7.51
N GLN A 38 13.90 3.26 -7.97
CA GLN A 38 13.98 4.69 -7.67
C GLN A 38 12.89 5.50 -8.39
N LEU A 39 12.42 5.04 -9.55
CA LEU A 39 11.28 5.60 -10.30
C LEU A 39 9.91 5.33 -9.63
N GLN A 40 9.83 4.38 -8.70
CA GLN A 40 8.60 4.13 -7.91
C GLN A 40 8.54 5.07 -6.71
N ASP A 41 8.51 6.36 -7.00
CA ASP A 41 8.37 7.41 -5.99
C ASP A 41 6.93 7.49 -5.44
N THR A 42 6.70 8.45 -4.53
CA THR A 42 5.37 8.64 -3.92
C THR A 42 4.30 8.99 -4.94
N GLN A 43 4.64 9.78 -5.97
CA GLN A 43 3.72 10.20 -7.01
C GLN A 43 3.33 9.03 -7.91
N TRP A 44 4.31 8.22 -8.31
CA TRP A 44 4.10 6.98 -9.04
C TRP A 44 3.19 6.02 -8.26
N CYS A 45 3.42 5.88 -6.95
CA CYS A 45 2.58 5.03 -6.11
C CYS A 45 1.12 5.53 -6.05
N LEU A 46 0.91 6.84 -5.89
CA LEU A 46 -0.42 7.44 -5.86
C LEU A 46 -1.13 7.29 -7.21
N ALA A 47 -0.46 7.57 -8.32
CA ALA A 47 -1.02 7.41 -9.67
C ALA A 47 -1.36 5.94 -9.97
N THR A 48 -0.50 5.01 -9.55
CA THR A 48 -0.77 3.57 -9.70
C THR A 48 -1.95 3.11 -8.86
N ALA A 49 -2.10 3.64 -7.64
CA ALA A 49 -3.22 3.34 -6.76
C ALA A 49 -4.54 3.87 -7.34
N GLU A 50 -4.53 5.08 -7.91
CA GLU A 50 -5.69 5.68 -8.58
C GLU A 50 -6.17 4.85 -9.77
N GLN A 51 -5.24 4.29 -10.56
CA GLN A 51 -5.58 3.35 -11.65
C GLN A 51 -6.20 2.04 -11.16
N ILE A 52 -5.96 1.64 -9.91
CA ILE A 52 -6.59 0.44 -9.32
C ILE A 52 -8.00 0.78 -8.85
N GLY A 53 -8.15 1.90 -8.16
CA GLY A 53 -9.44 2.42 -7.73
C GLY A 53 -9.38 3.34 -6.50
N PRO A 54 -10.53 3.97 -6.16
CA PRO A 54 -10.60 4.97 -5.10
C PRO A 54 -10.27 4.44 -3.70
N ALA A 55 -10.63 3.20 -3.37
CA ALA A 55 -10.34 2.61 -2.07
C ALA A 55 -8.85 2.27 -1.92
N CYS A 56 -8.21 1.78 -2.99
CA CYS A 56 -6.77 1.59 -3.01
C CYS A 56 -6.02 2.92 -2.86
N TYR A 57 -6.45 3.96 -3.58
CA TYR A 57 -5.90 5.31 -3.45
C TYR A 57 -6.01 5.83 -2.01
N ALA A 58 -7.20 5.74 -1.40
CA ALA A 58 -7.42 6.18 -0.02
C ALA A 58 -6.52 5.44 0.98
N LEU A 59 -6.32 4.13 0.79
CA LEU A 59 -5.45 3.33 1.65
C LEU A 59 -3.98 3.74 1.50
N VAL A 60 -3.51 3.95 0.27
CA VAL A 60 -2.14 4.41 -0.01
C VAL A 60 -1.90 5.81 0.54
N HIS A 61 -2.87 6.71 0.36
CA HIS A 61 -2.84 8.06 0.94
C HIS A 61 -2.74 8.01 2.47
N ALA A 62 -3.53 7.15 3.13
CA ALA A 62 -3.46 6.96 4.58
C ALA A 62 -2.09 6.41 5.04
N LEU A 63 -1.46 5.51 4.27
CA LEU A 63 -0.13 4.99 4.57
C LEU A 63 0.98 6.06 4.44
N PHE A 64 0.79 7.05 3.57
CA PHE A 64 1.70 8.19 3.43
C PHE A 64 1.43 9.35 4.40
N GLY A 65 0.25 9.39 5.04
CA GLY A 65 -0.13 10.48 5.96
C GLY A 65 0.69 10.56 7.25
N ASP A 66 1.46 9.51 7.58
CA ASP A 66 2.38 9.51 8.72
C ASP A 66 3.66 10.29 8.38
N LYS A 67 3.72 11.55 8.83
CA LYS A 67 4.81 12.50 8.52
C LYS A 67 6.19 12.02 8.98
N VAL A 68 6.26 11.15 9.99
CA VAL A 68 7.53 10.65 10.55
C VAL A 68 7.99 9.40 9.80
N LEU A 69 7.06 8.53 9.42
CA LEU A 69 7.35 7.25 8.79
C LEU A 69 6.63 7.12 7.45
N ILE A 70 7.31 7.47 6.36
CA ILE A 70 6.83 7.15 5.01
C ILE A 70 6.88 5.63 4.82
N LYS A 71 5.72 4.98 4.80
CA LYS A 71 5.58 3.52 4.68
C LYS A 71 5.72 3.04 3.23
N MET A 72 6.76 3.48 2.54
CA MET A 72 6.98 3.23 1.10
C MET A 72 6.97 1.73 0.77
N ARG A 73 7.68 0.92 1.56
CA ARG A 73 7.72 -0.54 1.34
C ARG A 73 6.34 -1.20 1.50
N SER A 74 5.52 -0.71 2.42
CA SER A 74 4.16 -1.21 2.60
C SER A 74 3.29 -0.87 1.39
N VAL A 75 3.38 0.36 0.89
CA VAL A 75 2.66 0.82 -0.31
C VAL A 75 3.06 0.01 -1.54
N GLN A 76 4.37 -0.08 -1.84
CA GLN A 76 4.88 -0.91 -2.95
C GLN A 76 4.44 -2.37 -2.80
N GLY A 77 4.43 -2.88 -1.57
CA GLY A 77 3.91 -4.22 -1.25
C GLY A 77 2.44 -4.40 -1.60
N VAL A 78 1.58 -3.42 -1.26
CA VAL A 78 0.15 -3.43 -1.61
C VAL A 78 -0.03 -3.40 -3.13
N LEU A 79 0.63 -2.47 -3.83
CA LEU A 79 0.51 -2.34 -5.28
C LEU A 79 0.98 -3.61 -6.01
N ARG A 80 2.01 -4.28 -5.51
CA ARG A 80 2.50 -5.54 -6.06
C ARG A 80 1.49 -6.70 -5.92
N LEU A 81 0.55 -6.65 -4.97
CA LEU A 81 -0.52 -7.65 -4.86
C LEU A 81 -1.43 -7.66 -6.09
N LYS A 82 -1.49 -6.55 -6.85
CA LYS A 82 -2.21 -6.46 -8.14
C LYS A 82 -1.78 -7.56 -9.11
N GLN A 83 -0.48 -7.86 -9.18
CA GLN A 83 0.06 -8.87 -10.10
C GLN A 83 -0.43 -10.28 -9.77
N LYS A 84 -0.68 -10.57 -8.48
CA LYS A 84 -1.10 -11.89 -8.02
C LYS A 84 -2.61 -12.06 -7.97
N TYR A 85 -3.34 -11.04 -7.55
CA TYR A 85 -4.78 -11.13 -7.26
C TYR A 85 -5.67 -10.36 -8.25
N GLY A 86 -5.09 -9.51 -9.10
CA GLY A 86 -5.81 -8.61 -10.00
C GLY A 86 -6.24 -7.30 -9.35
N ALA A 87 -6.57 -6.30 -10.17
CA ALA A 87 -6.96 -4.97 -9.71
C ALA A 87 -8.31 -4.98 -8.96
N ILE A 88 -9.30 -5.71 -9.48
CA ILE A 88 -10.67 -5.77 -8.92
C ILE A 88 -10.65 -6.29 -7.47
N ARG A 89 -9.96 -7.41 -7.24
CA ARG A 89 -9.86 -8.00 -5.91
C ARG A 89 -9.05 -7.14 -4.95
N LEU A 90 -7.97 -6.53 -5.45
CA LEU A 90 -7.16 -5.62 -4.65
C LEU A 90 -7.98 -4.40 -4.19
N GLU A 91 -8.78 -3.82 -5.07
CA GLU A 91 -9.66 -2.70 -4.76
C GLU A 91 -10.70 -3.08 -3.69
N ALA A 92 -11.36 -4.23 -3.84
CA ALA A 92 -12.30 -4.75 -2.84
C ALA A 92 -11.61 -5.01 -1.48
N ALA A 93 -10.39 -5.54 -1.49
CA ALA A 93 -9.62 -5.77 -0.28
C ALA A 93 -9.22 -4.45 0.42
N CYS A 94 -8.82 -3.43 -0.35
CA CYS A 94 -8.53 -2.10 0.18
C CYS A 94 -9.79 -1.45 0.77
N SER A 95 -10.93 -1.57 0.09
CA SER A 95 -12.23 -1.10 0.59
C SER A 95 -12.57 -1.75 1.93
N ARG A 96 -12.44 -3.08 2.03
CA ARG A 96 -12.66 -3.82 3.27
C ARG A 96 -11.70 -3.41 4.38
N ALA A 97 -10.41 -3.24 4.08
CA ALA A 97 -9.42 -2.81 5.06
C ALA A 97 -9.72 -1.40 5.61
N ASN A 98 -10.12 -0.48 4.74
CA ASN A 98 -10.52 0.88 5.12
C ASN A 98 -11.79 0.86 5.98
N HIS A 99 -12.79 0.06 5.61
CA HIS A 99 -14.05 -0.08 6.36
C HIS A 99 -13.81 -0.50 7.82
N TYR A 100 -12.90 -1.44 8.06
CA TYR A 100 -12.55 -1.89 9.41
C TYR A 100 -11.42 -1.06 10.07
N GLY A 101 -11.03 0.07 9.48
CA GLY A 101 -10.00 0.95 10.06
C GLY A 101 -8.61 0.32 10.16
N THR A 102 -8.28 -0.65 9.31
CA THR A 102 -6.99 -1.36 9.30
C THR A 102 -6.22 -1.16 7.98
N PRO A 103 -5.86 0.08 7.59
CA PRO A 103 -5.19 0.39 6.31
C PRO A 103 -3.70 0.01 6.36
N HIS A 104 -3.40 -1.29 6.47
CA HIS A 104 -2.04 -1.82 6.55
C HIS A 104 -1.83 -2.94 5.53
N TYR A 105 -0.61 -3.06 5.02
CA TYR A 105 -0.25 -4.09 4.05
C TYR A 105 -0.61 -5.51 4.52
N THR A 106 -0.36 -5.82 5.80
CA THR A 106 -0.65 -7.14 6.38
C THR A 106 -2.15 -7.45 6.36
N ALA A 107 -3.00 -6.48 6.70
CA ALA A 107 -4.45 -6.63 6.65
C ALA A 107 -4.94 -6.91 5.22
N VAL A 108 -4.53 -6.08 4.25
CA VAL A 108 -4.89 -6.27 2.83
C VAL A 108 -4.43 -7.64 2.32
N LYS A 109 -3.19 -8.04 2.65
CA LYS A 109 -2.65 -9.36 2.29
C LYS A 109 -3.49 -10.48 2.90
N THR A 110 -3.84 -10.40 4.19
CA THR A 110 -4.65 -11.42 4.86
C THR A 110 -6.06 -11.49 4.29
N ILE A 111 -6.68 -10.35 3.98
CA ILE A 111 -8.00 -10.27 3.33
C ILE A 111 -7.96 -11.02 1.99
N LEU A 112 -6.98 -10.73 1.13
CA LEU A 112 -6.84 -11.38 -0.18
C LEU A 112 -6.51 -12.87 -0.09
N GLN A 113 -5.66 -13.25 0.87
CA GLN A 113 -5.29 -14.65 1.11
C GLN A 113 -6.48 -15.49 1.57
N LYS A 114 -7.33 -14.92 2.43
CA LYS A 114 -8.51 -15.60 2.97
C LYS A 114 -9.77 -15.43 2.10
N GLY A 115 -9.70 -14.68 1.00
CA GLY A 115 -10.84 -14.41 0.13
C GLY A 115 -11.91 -13.52 0.77
N LEU A 116 -11.57 -12.77 1.82
CA LEU A 116 -12.54 -11.93 2.53
C LEU A 116 -12.98 -10.72 1.69
N ASP A 117 -12.23 -10.39 0.64
CA ASP A 117 -12.58 -9.38 -0.35
C ASP A 117 -13.85 -9.73 -1.15
N GLN A 118 -14.23 -11.01 -1.19
CA GLN A 118 -15.39 -11.51 -1.95
C GLN A 118 -16.64 -11.68 -1.07
N LEU A 119 -16.47 -11.57 0.24
CA LEU A 119 -17.58 -11.69 1.19
C LEU A 119 -18.28 -10.35 1.34
N THR A 120 -19.61 -10.39 1.34
CA THR A 120 -20.46 -9.25 1.71
C THR A 120 -20.03 -8.67 3.05
N LEU A 121 -19.97 -7.35 3.14
CA LEU A 121 -19.75 -6.66 4.41
C LEU A 121 -20.99 -6.85 5.28
N LEU A 122 -20.91 -7.74 6.24
CA LEU A 122 -21.92 -7.90 7.27
C LEU A 122 -21.74 -6.77 8.27
N ASN A 123 -22.83 -6.06 8.60
CA ASN A 123 -22.81 -5.21 9.78
C ASN A 123 -22.66 -6.10 11.01
N ALA A 124 -21.94 -5.63 12.03
CA ALA A 124 -21.58 -6.42 13.21
C ALA A 124 -22.80 -7.09 13.88
N PHE A 125 -23.98 -6.46 13.80
CA PHE A 125 -25.22 -6.97 14.38
C PHE A 125 -25.96 -7.99 13.51
N ASP A 126 -25.80 -7.95 12.18
CA ASP A 126 -26.43 -8.91 11.26
C ASP A 126 -25.75 -10.29 11.31
N ALA A 127 -24.55 -10.37 11.90
CA ALA A 127 -23.76 -11.58 12.07
C ALA A 127 -23.86 -12.22 13.47
N LEU A 128 -24.63 -11.63 14.39
CA LEU A 128 -24.82 -12.20 15.72
C LEU A 128 -25.69 -13.47 15.65
N ALA A 129 -25.29 -14.50 16.39
CA ALA A 129 -26.07 -15.73 16.49
C ALA A 129 -27.47 -15.44 17.07
N SER A 130 -28.46 -16.29 16.73
CA SER A 130 -29.84 -16.16 17.24
C SER A 130 -29.92 -16.07 18.76
N THR A 131 -28.96 -16.64 19.49
CA THR A 131 -28.85 -16.52 20.95
C THR A 131 -28.69 -15.08 21.45
N TYR A 132 -28.13 -14.18 20.64
CA TYR A 132 -27.90 -12.77 20.96
C TYR A 132 -28.92 -11.82 20.32
N THR A 133 -29.66 -12.27 19.31
CA THR A 133 -30.65 -11.46 18.58
C THR A 133 -32.10 -11.83 18.92
N GLU A 134 -32.36 -13.05 19.37
CA GLU A 134 -33.69 -13.61 19.61
C GLU A 134 -33.77 -14.31 20.99
N GLY A 135 -34.97 -14.36 21.58
CA GLY A 135 -35.28 -15.23 22.73
C GLY A 135 -34.78 -14.79 24.11
N GLY A 136 -33.99 -13.71 24.22
CA GLY A 136 -33.63 -13.12 25.50
C GLY A 136 -34.80 -12.38 26.16
N ARG A 137 -35.06 -12.58 27.45
CA ARG A 137 -36.11 -11.84 28.19
C ARG A 137 -35.98 -10.31 28.07
N PHE A 138 -34.78 -9.82 27.81
CA PHE A 138 -34.47 -8.40 27.59
C PHE A 138 -33.81 -8.12 26.22
N CYS A 139 -33.84 -9.06 25.26
CA CYS A 139 -33.32 -8.76 23.93
C CYS A 139 -34.25 -7.73 23.26
N ARG A 140 -33.66 -6.66 22.75
CA ARG A 140 -34.38 -5.65 21.96
C ARG A 140 -33.85 -5.74 20.54
N ASN A 141 -34.73 -5.57 19.56
CA ASN A 141 -34.33 -5.57 18.16
C ASN A 141 -33.35 -4.41 17.92
N THR A 142 -32.10 -4.74 17.57
CA THR A 142 -31.02 -3.78 17.34
C THR A 142 -31.30 -2.89 16.13
N GLN A 143 -32.07 -3.38 15.15
CA GLN A 143 -32.49 -2.60 13.98
C GLN A 143 -33.47 -1.48 14.35
N THR A 144 -34.23 -1.64 15.45
CA THR A 144 -35.18 -0.62 15.92
C THR A 144 -34.53 0.44 16.81
N ILE A 145 -33.43 0.10 17.51
CA ILE A 145 -32.80 1.02 18.48
C ILE A 145 -31.82 1.99 17.81
N LEU A 146 -31.17 1.59 16.72
CA LEU A 146 -30.07 2.32 16.09
C LEU A 146 -30.50 3.20 14.89
N GLN A 147 -31.79 3.54 14.77
CA GLN A 147 -32.29 4.51 13.79
C GLN A 147 -32.06 5.96 14.24
#